data_AF-A0A1Q5TV74-F1
#
_entry.id   AF-A0A1Q5TV74-F1
#
_cell.length_a   1.000
_cell.length_b   1.000
_cell.length_c   1.000
_cell.angle_alpha   90.00
_cell.angle_beta   90.00
_cell.angle_gamma   90.00
#
_symmetry.space_group_name_H-M   'P 1'
#
loop_
_entity.id
_entity.type
_entity.pdbx_description
1 polymer ?
#
loop_
_entity_poly.entity_id
_entity_poly.type
_entity_poly.pdbx_seq_one_letter_code
_entity_poly.pdbx_strand_id
1 'polypeptide(L)'
;MKKLFIICLLGFALAGCDNQLKIDGINEIAVKTSIEKIRDTLPEDKRLQFDDSLNIVMSNSIDFDDLFKDNKNGNIKHADIQKLEQKFFQSLHGKTADQIIEEAEKIKAANINKK
;
A
#
# COMPACT_ATOMS: atom_id res chain seq x y z
N MET A 1 6.14 49.27 19.42
CA MET A 1 6.74 48.49 18.31
C MET A 1 6.81 47.04 18.77
N LYS A 2 5.79 46.24 18.44
CA LYS A 2 5.77 45.26 17.34
C LYS A 2 6.67 44.04 17.60
N LYS A 3 5.98 42.95 17.98
CA LYS A 3 6.17 41.57 17.52
C LYS A 3 7.45 40.85 17.96
N LEU A 4 7.33 40.10 19.06
CA LEU A 4 8.04 38.83 19.26
C LEU A 4 7.07 37.83 19.90
N PHE A 5 5.90 37.70 19.27
CA PHE A 5 5.01 36.56 19.45
C PHE A 5 5.31 35.56 18.33
N ILE A 6 5.31 34.29 18.69
CA ILE A 6 5.22 33.11 17.81
C ILE A 6 6.54 32.77 17.12
N ILE A 7 7.37 31.97 17.80
CA ILE A 7 8.14 30.88 17.21
C ILE A 7 8.59 30.00 18.37
N CYS A 8 7.75 29.04 18.74
CA CYS A 8 8.12 27.79 19.41
C CYS A 8 6.87 26.90 19.58
N LEU A 9 6.02 26.85 18.54
CA LEU A 9 4.93 25.88 18.46
C LEU A 9 5.09 25.03 17.21
N LEU A 10 6.29 24.53 16.96
CA LEU A 10 6.54 23.54 15.92
C LEU A 10 7.89 22.87 16.21
N GLY A 11 7.88 21.97 17.17
CA GLY A 11 9.10 21.28 17.56
C GLY A 11 8.76 20.14 18.50
N PHE A 12 8.79 18.94 17.93
CA PHE A 12 8.71 17.66 18.63
C PHE A 12 7.33 17.07 18.90
N ALA A 13 6.63 16.73 17.81
CA ALA A 13 6.04 15.40 17.71
C ALA A 13 7.16 14.37 17.39
N LEU A 14 8.15 14.25 18.29
CA LEU A 14 9.10 13.13 18.26
C LEU A 14 8.33 11.90 18.76
N ALA A 15 8.35 10.84 17.96
CA ALA A 15 8.12 9.46 18.38
C ALA A 15 6.75 9.15 19.01
N GLY A 16 5.68 9.25 18.22
CA GLY A 16 4.62 8.25 18.36
C GLY A 16 5.15 6.93 17.79
N CYS A 17 5.35 5.94 18.65
CA CYS A 17 5.95 4.62 18.42
C CYS A 17 5.53 3.93 17.11
N ASP A 18 6.28 2.89 16.73
CA ASP A 18 6.15 1.89 15.65
C ASP A 18 4.76 1.19 15.48
N ASN A 19 3.68 1.90 15.76
CA ASN A 19 2.28 1.49 15.88
C ASN A 19 1.41 2.08 14.75
N GLN A 20 1.99 2.53 13.64
CA GLN A 20 1.19 2.81 12.46
C GLN A 20 0.48 1.51 12.04
N LEU A 21 -0.83 1.58 11.80
CA LEU A 21 -1.58 0.46 11.26
C LEU A 21 -0.95 0.04 9.93
N LYS A 22 -0.60 -1.24 9.86
CA LYS A 22 -0.01 -1.89 8.70
C LYS A 22 -1.02 -2.84 8.10
N ILE A 23 -0.98 -3.00 6.78
CA ILE A 23 -1.78 -3.99 6.09
C ILE A 23 -1.33 -5.39 6.54
N ASP A 24 -2.28 -6.22 6.95
CA ASP A 24 -2.05 -7.62 7.31
C ASP A 24 -2.34 -8.52 6.10
N GLY A 25 -1.31 -8.78 5.29
CA GLY A 25 -1.39 -9.68 4.13
C GLY A 25 -1.27 -11.18 4.41
N ILE A 26 -1.59 -11.67 5.62
CA ILE A 26 -1.54 -13.12 5.90
C ILE A 26 -2.58 -13.90 5.09
N ASN A 27 -3.76 -13.31 4.86
CA ASN A 27 -4.84 -13.88 4.04
C ASN A 27 -5.83 -12.79 3.57
N GLU A 28 -6.81 -13.18 2.77
CA GLU A 28 -7.82 -12.29 2.19
C GLU A 28 -8.64 -11.52 3.26
N ILE A 29 -9.03 -12.19 4.34
CA ILE A 29 -9.83 -11.57 5.40
C ILE A 29 -8.97 -10.55 6.15
N ALA A 30 -7.74 -10.93 6.52
CA ALA A 30 -6.80 -10.07 7.22
C ALA A 30 -6.46 -8.80 6.42
N VAL A 31 -6.24 -8.94 5.10
CA VAL A 31 -5.88 -7.80 4.25
C VAL A 31 -7.04 -6.83 4.14
N LYS A 32 -8.27 -7.33 3.93
CA LYS A 32 -9.48 -6.50 3.86
C LYS A 32 -9.75 -5.78 5.17
N THR A 33 -9.74 -6.51 6.29
CA THR A 33 -10.00 -5.95 7.62
C THR A 33 -8.95 -4.93 8.04
N SER A 34 -7.67 -5.15 7.73
CA SER A 34 -6.60 -4.19 8.06
C SER A 34 -6.69 -2.93 7.19
N ILE A 35 -7.02 -3.05 5.90
CA ILE A 35 -7.28 -1.91 5.01
C ILE A 35 -8.46 -1.08 5.54
N GLU A 36 -9.58 -1.69 5.90
CA GLU A 36 -10.73 -1.00 6.49
C GLU A 36 -10.33 -0.22 7.76
N LYS A 37 -9.62 -0.87 8.68
CA LYS A 37 -9.12 -0.21 9.90
C LYS A 37 -8.19 0.96 9.60
N ILE A 38 -7.32 0.83 8.60
CA ILE A 38 -6.47 1.95 8.17
C ILE A 38 -7.35 3.10 7.70
N ARG A 39 -8.29 2.85 6.78
CA ARG A 39 -9.19 3.87 6.22
C ARG A 39 -9.98 4.62 7.28
N ASP A 40 -10.48 3.91 8.30
CA ASP A 40 -11.27 4.50 9.38
C ASP A 40 -10.47 5.42 10.30
N THR A 41 -9.14 5.29 10.32
CA THR A 41 -8.25 6.14 11.13
C THR A 41 -7.70 7.35 10.38
N LEU A 42 -7.88 7.41 9.06
CA LEU A 42 -7.34 8.49 8.24
C LEU A 42 -8.32 9.68 8.18
N PRO A 43 -7.81 10.92 8.19
CA PRO A 43 -8.56 12.09 7.74
C PRO A 43 -9.13 11.89 6.32
N GLU A 44 -10.25 12.54 6.00
CA GLU A 44 -11.00 12.29 4.76
C GLU A 44 -10.15 12.47 3.48
N ASP A 45 -9.37 13.54 3.42
CA ASP A 45 -8.46 13.84 2.31
C ASP A 45 -7.39 12.73 2.13
N LYS A 46 -6.77 12.33 3.24
CA LYS A 46 -5.75 11.27 3.24
C LYS A 46 -6.34 9.89 2.95
N ARG A 47 -7.58 9.64 3.37
CA ARG A 47 -8.32 8.40 3.06
C ARG A 47 -8.59 8.29 1.56
N LEU A 48 -9.04 9.36 0.91
CA LEU A 48 -9.25 9.38 -0.55
C LEU A 48 -7.93 9.14 -1.29
N GLN A 49 -6.85 9.80 -0.88
CA GLN A 49 -5.53 9.60 -1.46
C GLN A 49 -5.02 8.15 -1.29
N PHE A 50 -5.25 7.57 -0.11
CA PHE A 50 -4.91 6.18 0.17
C PHE A 50 -5.71 5.21 -0.71
N ASP A 51 -7.03 5.39 -0.85
CA ASP A 51 -7.89 4.54 -1.67
C ASP A 51 -7.46 4.56 -3.15
N ASP A 52 -7.18 5.73 -3.71
CA ASP A 52 -6.67 5.88 -5.08
C ASP A 52 -5.30 5.21 -5.25
N SER A 53 -4.40 5.41 -4.28
CA SER A 53 -3.05 4.85 -4.31
C SER A 53 -3.08 3.33 -4.20
N LEU A 54 -3.95 2.78 -3.35
CA LEU A 54 -4.13 1.35 -3.18
C LEU A 54 -4.59 0.69 -4.49
N ASN A 55 -5.53 1.29 -5.21
CA ASN A 55 -5.97 0.80 -6.52
C ASN A 55 -4.82 0.73 -7.53
N ILE A 56 -3.93 1.73 -7.53
CA ILE A 56 -2.75 1.76 -8.40
C ILE A 56 -1.76 0.67 -8.01
N VAL A 57 -1.42 0.57 -6.73
CA VAL A 57 -0.48 -0.45 -6.24
C VAL A 57 -1.01 -1.85 -6.52
N MET A 58 -2.27 -2.13 -6.19
CA MET A 58 -2.89 -3.44 -6.45
C MET A 58 -2.85 -3.81 -7.93
N SER A 59 -3.22 -2.89 -8.82
CA SER A 59 -3.22 -3.12 -10.27
C SER A 59 -1.82 -3.34 -10.86
N ASN A 60 -0.76 -2.88 -10.19
CA ASN A 60 0.63 -3.04 -10.63
C ASN A 60 1.40 -4.12 -9.85
N SER A 61 0.79 -4.73 -8.83
CA SER A 61 1.43 -5.72 -7.95
C SER A 61 1.40 -7.16 -8.49
N ILE A 62 0.52 -7.44 -9.45
CA ILE A 62 0.32 -8.79 -10.00
C ILE A 62 1.17 -8.95 -11.28
N ASP A 63 2.16 -9.83 -11.21
CA ASP A 63 2.86 -10.34 -12.39
C ASP A 63 2.16 -11.61 -12.90
N PHE A 64 1.32 -11.49 -13.93
CA PHE A 64 0.63 -12.65 -14.51
C PHE A 64 1.57 -13.63 -15.18
N ASP A 65 2.79 -13.22 -15.55
CA ASP A 65 3.79 -14.13 -16.12
C ASP A 65 4.19 -15.20 -15.09
N ASP A 66 4.07 -14.93 -13.78
CA ASP A 66 4.29 -15.91 -12.72
C ASP A 66 3.39 -17.16 -12.86
N LEU A 67 2.20 -17.04 -13.45
CA LEU A 67 1.33 -18.20 -13.69
C LEU A 67 1.93 -19.16 -14.73
N PHE A 68 2.72 -18.64 -15.65
CA PHE A 68 3.26 -19.38 -16.80
C PHE A 68 4.71 -19.83 -16.60
N LYS A 69 5.48 -19.22 -15.69
CA LYS A 69 6.89 -19.55 -15.41
C LYS A 69 7.11 -21.04 -15.15
N ASP A 70 6.21 -21.65 -14.38
CA ASP A 70 6.26 -23.08 -14.01
C ASP A 70 5.29 -23.95 -14.84
N ASN A 71 4.43 -23.35 -15.69
CA ASN A 71 3.35 -24.02 -16.42
C ASN A 71 3.46 -23.80 -17.94
N LYS A 72 4.62 -24.15 -18.51
CA LYS A 72 4.99 -23.92 -19.93
C LYS A 72 4.00 -24.48 -20.98
N ASN A 73 3.12 -25.39 -20.58
CA ASN A 73 2.12 -26.00 -21.47
C ASN A 73 0.70 -25.45 -21.25
N GLY A 74 0.56 -24.35 -20.51
CA GLY A 74 -0.74 -23.74 -20.20
C GLY A 74 -1.58 -24.51 -19.18
N ASN A 75 -1.02 -25.51 -18.50
CA ASN A 75 -1.71 -26.31 -17.49
C ASN A 75 -1.70 -25.63 -16.12
N ILE A 76 -2.38 -24.48 -16.01
CA ILE A 76 -2.52 -23.73 -14.75
C ILE A 76 -3.43 -24.52 -13.81
N LYS A 77 -2.91 -24.90 -12.65
CA LYS A 77 -3.67 -25.59 -11.61
C LYS A 77 -4.23 -24.59 -10.60
N HIS A 78 -5.22 -25.04 -9.84
CA HIS A 78 -5.79 -24.23 -8.77
C HIS A 78 -4.73 -23.77 -7.74
N ALA A 79 -3.73 -24.61 -7.46
CA ALA A 79 -2.62 -24.27 -6.56
C ALA A 79 -1.74 -23.12 -7.08
N ASP A 80 -1.63 -22.95 -8.41
CA ASP A 80 -0.86 -21.85 -9.00
C ASP A 80 -1.59 -20.51 -8.81
N ILE A 81 -2.92 -20.53 -8.93
CA ILE A 81 -3.78 -19.37 -8.66
C ILE A 81 -3.69 -19.00 -7.18
N GLN A 82 -3.76 -19.98 -6.27
CA GLN A 82 -3.58 -19.73 -4.83
C GLN A 82 -2.21 -19.14 -4.51
N LYS A 83 -1.15 -19.61 -5.16
CA LYS A 83 0.22 -19.07 -4.98
C LYS A 83 0.31 -17.62 -5.45
N LEU A 84 -0.32 -17.28 -6.59
CA LEU A 84 -0.39 -15.91 -7.08
C LEU A 84 -1.16 -15.01 -6.10
N GLU A 85 -2.30 -15.48 -5.61
CA GLU A 85 -3.11 -14.77 -4.62
C GLU A 85 -2.35 -14.53 -3.32
N GLN A 86 -1.63 -15.53 -2.81
CA GLN A 86 -0.75 -15.37 -1.65
C GLN A 86 0.34 -14.33 -1.89
N LYS A 87 1.01 -14.36 -3.06
CA LYS A 87 2.00 -13.34 -3.43
C LYS A 87 1.41 -11.95 -3.44
N PHE A 88 0.18 -11.80 -3.95
CA PHE A 88 -0.53 -10.53 -3.94
C PHE A 88 -0.74 -10.01 -2.52
N PHE A 89 -1.27 -10.82 -1.59
CA PHE A 89 -1.43 -10.38 -0.20
C PHE A 89 -0.10 -10.04 0.47
N GLN A 90 0.91 -10.89 0.27
CA GLN A 90 2.26 -10.67 0.81
C GLN A 90 2.91 -9.40 0.26
N SER A 91 2.61 -9.00 -0.98
CA SER A 91 3.10 -7.76 -1.56
C SER A 91 2.62 -6.52 -0.79
N LEU A 92 1.45 -6.60 -0.14
CA LEU A 92 0.87 -5.51 0.65
C LEU A 92 1.24 -5.60 2.14
N HIS A 93 1.61 -6.78 2.62
CA HIS A 93 1.84 -7.05 4.04
C HIS A 93 2.88 -6.10 4.64
N GLY A 94 2.58 -5.54 5.80
CA GLY A 94 3.47 -4.66 6.55
C GLY A 94 3.49 -3.21 6.05
N LYS A 95 2.84 -2.88 4.92
CA LYS A 95 2.81 -1.51 4.39
C LYS A 95 1.84 -0.63 5.17
N THR A 96 2.24 0.60 5.43
CA THR A 96 1.38 1.64 6.00
C THR A 96 0.68 2.43 4.88
N ALA A 97 -0.32 3.26 5.25
CA ALA A 97 -0.98 4.14 4.29
C ALA A 97 0.01 5.05 3.54
N ASP A 98 0.97 5.63 4.25
CA ASP A 98 1.98 6.52 3.66
C ASP A 98 2.88 5.78 2.67
N GLN A 99 3.25 4.53 2.97
CA GLN A 99 4.06 3.71 2.07
C GLN A 99 3.30 3.31 0.80
N ILE A 100 2.00 3.02 0.90
CA ILE A 100 1.15 2.75 -0.26
C ILE A 100 1.03 3.98 -1.16
N ILE A 101 0.82 5.17 -0.57
CA ILE A 101 0.76 6.43 -1.29
C ILE A 101 2.09 6.72 -1.99
N GLU A 102 3.21 6.58 -1.28
CA GLU A 102 4.56 6.80 -1.85
C GLU A 102 4.85 5.84 -3.01
N GLU A 103 4.46 4.57 -2.88
CA GLU A 103 4.64 3.56 -3.93
C GLU A 103 3.80 3.85 -5.17
N ALA A 104 2.55 4.29 -5.01
CA ALA A 104 1.71 4.71 -6.12
C ALA A 104 2.33 5.89 -6.89
N GLU A 105 2.93 6.87 -6.19
CA GLU A 105 3.63 7.98 -6.84
C GLU A 105 4.87 7.51 -7.62
N LYS A 106 5.63 6.56 -7.08
CA LYS A 106 6.76 5.93 -7.81
C LYS A 106 6.29 5.23 -9.09
N ILE A 107 5.18 4.50 -9.03
CA ILE A 107 4.59 3.83 -10.20
C ILE A 107 4.13 4.85 -11.25
N LYS A 108 3.42 5.91 -10.84
CA LYS A 108 3.00 7.00 -11.75
C LYS A 108 4.20 7.63 -12.44
N ALA A 109 5.23 7.98 -11.70
CA ALA A 109 6.46 8.57 -12.25
C ALA A 109 7.16 7.63 -13.23
N ALA A 110 7.27 6.33 -12.90
CA ALA A 110 7.85 5.33 -13.79
C ALA A 110 7.07 5.17 -15.10
N ASN A 111 5.74 5.25 -15.06
CA ASN A 111 4.89 5.13 -16.25
C ASN A 111 4.93 6.38 -17.14
N ILE A 112 5.13 7.57 -16.57
CA ILE A 112 5.37 8.81 -17.33
C ILE A 112 6.68 8.71 -18.12
N ASN A 113 7.74 8.20 -17.49
CA ASN A 113 9.07 8.08 -18.12
C ASN A 113 9.17 6.97 -19.19
N LYS A 114 8.16 6.10 -19.29
CA LYS A 114 8.07 5.04 -20.33
C LYS A 114 7.35 5.51 -21.60
N LYS A 115 6.81 6.72 -21.62
CA LYS A 115 6.00 7.27 -22.71
C LYS A 115 6.80 8.29 -23.52
#